data_AF-A0A967WL88-F1
#
_entry.id   AF-A0A967WL88-F1
#
_cell.length_a   1.000
_cell.length_b   1.000
_cell.length_c   1.000
_cell.angle_alpha   90.00
_cell.angle_beta   90.00
_cell.angle_gamma   90.00
#
_symmetry.space_group_name_H-M   'P 1'
#
loop_
_entity.id
_entity.type
_entity.pdbx_description
1 polymer ?
#
loop_
_entity_poly.entity_id
_entity_poly.type
_entity_poly.pdbx_seq_one_letter_code
_entity_poly.pdbx_strand_id
1 'polypeptide(L)'
;LLLDGPQGWRHPSSPIEHMRLCERVLNTPAKTGVPGVAKPGTFLRYIQFSIDLFENLRIHHGWSLLTEGWSKQRGARWAVEVYPSSAWPLLGLDRLPGKSKAGKRLERWRSALARVTGYTLPKDLSHDQLQAAVVLPIGHALHQRDNDLLILAGIDPIIEDGIVYEGLIANPRLITR
;
A
#
# COMPACT_ATOMS: atom_id res chain seq x y z
N LEU A 1 7.08 5.08 -6.56
CA LEU A 1 6.02 4.29 -7.21
C LEU A 1 5.21 3.66 -6.11
N LEU A 2 3.89 3.83 -6.16
CA LEU A 2 2.96 3.22 -5.22
C LEU A 2 2.38 1.98 -5.90
N LEU A 3 2.45 0.82 -5.26
CA LEU A 3 1.99 -0.45 -5.79
C LEU A 3 1.01 -1.10 -4.81
N ASP A 4 -0.15 -1.49 -5.32
CA ASP A 4 -1.11 -2.30 -4.58
C ASP A 4 -0.69 -3.76 -4.69
N GLY A 5 -0.18 -4.31 -3.60
CA GLY A 5 0.29 -5.68 -3.51
C GLY A 5 1.48 -5.85 -2.56
N PRO A 6 1.70 -7.05 -2.03
CA PRO A 6 2.78 -7.33 -1.08
C PRO A 6 4.17 -7.11 -1.71
N GLN A 7 5.08 -6.49 -0.95
CA GLN A 7 6.49 -6.35 -1.31
C GLN A 7 7.38 -7.51 -0.80
N GLY A 8 6.87 -8.33 0.13
CA GLY A 8 7.62 -9.42 0.74
C GLY A 8 6.72 -10.53 1.29
N TRP A 9 7.33 -11.65 1.64
CA TRP A 9 6.68 -12.80 2.28
C TRP A 9 6.56 -12.62 3.79
N ARG A 10 5.75 -13.42 4.49
CA ARG A 10 5.84 -13.51 5.95
C ARG A 10 7.16 -14.15 6.35
N HIS A 11 7.84 -13.58 7.33
CA HIS A 11 9.06 -14.16 7.88
C HIS A 11 8.76 -15.50 8.57
N PRO A 12 9.54 -16.58 8.35
CA PRO A 12 9.28 -17.90 8.94
C PRO A 12 9.21 -17.88 10.47
N SER A 13 10.10 -17.14 11.13
CA SER A 13 10.14 -16.97 12.59
C SER A 13 9.19 -15.90 13.14
N SER A 14 8.37 -15.26 12.29
CA SER A 14 7.37 -14.30 12.76
C SER A 14 6.39 -15.00 13.72
N PRO A 15 6.09 -14.42 14.90
CA PRO A 15 5.12 -14.97 15.83
C PRO A 15 3.67 -14.84 15.32
N ILE A 16 3.47 -14.08 14.24
CA ILE A 16 2.16 -13.89 13.62
C ILE A 16 1.92 -15.06 12.67
N GLU A 17 0.90 -15.85 12.95
CA GLU A 17 0.56 -17.00 12.13
C GLU A 17 -0.09 -16.56 10.80
N HIS A 18 0.32 -17.20 9.71
CA HIS A 18 -0.27 -17.15 8.36
C HIS A 18 -0.21 -15.83 7.58
N MET A 19 0.21 -14.71 8.17
CA MET A 19 0.22 -13.41 7.51
C MET A 19 1.35 -12.51 8.01
N ARG A 20 1.67 -11.47 7.23
CA ARG A 20 2.58 -10.40 7.65
C ARG A 20 1.97 -9.52 8.73
N LEU A 21 2.80 -8.79 9.48
CA LEU A 21 2.28 -7.87 10.52
C LEU A 21 1.35 -6.80 9.92
N CYS A 22 1.75 -6.20 8.79
CA CYS A 22 0.98 -5.15 8.12
C CYS A 22 -0.44 -5.62 7.75
N GLU A 23 -0.58 -6.86 7.29
CA GLU A 23 -1.84 -7.51 6.90
C GLU A 23 -2.74 -7.84 8.08
N ARG A 24 -2.14 -8.15 9.23
CA ARG A 24 -2.86 -8.33 10.50
C ARG A 24 -3.42 -6.99 10.97
N VAL A 25 -2.58 -5.95 11.01
CA VAL A 25 -2.95 -4.60 11.47
C VAL A 25 -4.06 -4.00 10.63
N LEU A 26 -3.94 -4.08 9.29
CA LEU A 26 -4.90 -3.47 8.37
C LEU A 26 -6.08 -4.38 8.00
N ASN A 27 -6.09 -5.62 8.51
CA ASN A 27 -7.07 -6.64 8.19
C ASN A 27 -7.29 -6.81 6.67
N THR A 28 -6.20 -6.95 5.92
CA THR A 28 -6.24 -7.15 4.45
C THR A 28 -6.96 -8.45 4.07
N PRO A 29 -7.61 -8.53 2.90
CA PRO A 29 -8.34 -9.74 2.50
C PRO A 29 -7.43 -10.94 2.21
N ALA A 30 -6.27 -10.69 1.59
CA ALA A 30 -5.26 -11.70 1.32
C ALA A 30 -4.22 -11.71 2.44
N LYS A 31 -3.79 -12.91 2.83
CA LYS A 31 -2.77 -13.18 3.84
C LYS A 31 -1.57 -13.83 3.16
N THR A 32 -0.46 -13.11 3.15
CA THR A 32 0.80 -13.56 2.58
C THR A 32 1.51 -14.41 3.62
N GLY A 33 1.65 -15.71 3.36
CA GLY A 33 2.35 -16.64 4.22
C GLY A 33 3.86 -16.64 3.97
N VAL A 34 4.52 -17.73 4.36
CA VAL A 34 5.89 -18.01 3.91
C VAL A 34 5.90 -18.22 2.38
N PRO A 35 7.08 -18.20 1.72
CA PRO A 35 7.16 -18.40 0.27
C PRO A 35 6.33 -19.60 -0.23
N GLY A 36 5.51 -19.35 -1.25
CA GLY A 36 4.61 -20.36 -1.82
C GLY A 36 3.28 -20.57 -1.07
N VAL A 37 3.03 -19.85 0.02
CA VAL A 37 1.80 -20.00 0.83
C VAL A 37 1.01 -18.70 0.89
N ALA A 38 -0.30 -18.79 0.63
CA ALA A 38 -1.24 -17.68 0.78
C ALA A 38 -2.59 -18.16 1.32
N LYS A 39 -3.32 -17.28 2.01
CA LYS A 39 -4.72 -17.51 2.42
C LYS A 39 -5.62 -16.32 2.02
N PRO A 40 -6.70 -16.55 1.24
CA PRO A 40 -7.01 -17.78 0.52
C PRO A 40 -5.98 -18.05 -0.59
N GLY A 41 -5.76 -19.32 -0.92
CA GLY A 41 -4.73 -19.74 -1.89
C GLY A 41 -4.92 -19.16 -3.30
N THR A 42 -6.13 -18.68 -3.63
CA THR A 42 -6.43 -17.99 -4.89
C THR A 42 -5.62 -16.71 -5.11
N PHE A 43 -5.11 -16.08 -4.04
CA PHE A 43 -4.25 -14.90 -4.16
C PHE A 43 -2.79 -15.22 -4.45
N LEU A 44 -2.36 -16.48 -4.34
CA LEU A 44 -0.93 -16.84 -4.37
C LEU A 44 -0.21 -16.31 -5.63
N ARG A 45 -0.82 -16.46 -6.81
CA ARG A 45 -0.20 -15.98 -8.06
C ARG A 45 -0.02 -14.46 -8.10
N TYR A 46 -1.00 -13.72 -7.58
CA TYR A 46 -0.94 -12.27 -7.50
C TYR A 46 0.11 -11.82 -6.47
N ILE A 47 0.16 -12.47 -5.31
CA ILE A 47 1.16 -12.21 -4.27
C ILE A 47 2.57 -12.45 -4.82
N GLN A 48 2.81 -13.60 -5.45
CA GLN A 48 4.09 -13.91 -6.07
C GLN A 48 4.47 -12.85 -7.12
N PHE A 49 3.57 -12.54 -8.04
CA PHE A 49 3.80 -11.51 -9.06
C PHE A 49 4.19 -10.16 -8.44
N SER A 50 3.49 -9.74 -7.38
CA SER A 50 3.76 -8.48 -6.70
C SER A 50 5.16 -8.48 -6.09
N ILE A 51 5.51 -9.54 -5.34
CA ILE A 51 6.82 -9.65 -4.70
C ILE A 51 7.94 -9.67 -5.74
N ASP A 52 7.78 -10.43 -6.83
CA ASP A 52 8.73 -10.49 -7.94
C ASP A 52 8.90 -9.11 -8.60
N LEU A 53 7.83 -8.33 -8.74
CA LEU A 53 7.89 -6.96 -9.27
C LEU A 53 8.69 -6.03 -8.34
N PHE A 54 8.45 -6.08 -7.03
CA PHE A 54 9.21 -5.31 -6.05
C PHE A 54 10.70 -5.70 -6.04
N GLU A 55 10.98 -7.00 -6.11
CA GLU A 55 12.34 -7.53 -6.22
C GLU A 55 13.02 -7.04 -7.50
N ASN A 56 12.34 -7.10 -8.64
CA ASN A 56 12.86 -6.61 -9.91
C ASN A 56 13.18 -5.10 -9.86
N LEU A 57 12.29 -4.29 -9.29
CA LEU A 57 12.53 -2.86 -9.08
C LEU A 57 13.76 -2.62 -8.19
N ARG A 58 13.92 -3.42 -7.13
CA ARG A 58 15.04 -3.30 -6.19
C ARG A 58 16.37 -3.71 -6.83
N ILE A 59 16.44 -4.91 -7.40
CA ILE A 59 17.67 -5.51 -7.90
C ILE A 59 18.10 -4.89 -9.23
N HIS A 60 17.18 -4.75 -10.18
CA HIS A 60 17.53 -4.37 -11.56
C HIS A 60 17.41 -2.87 -11.82
N HIS A 61 16.64 -2.15 -11.01
CA HIS A 61 16.45 -0.71 -11.18
C HIS A 61 16.97 0.14 -10.02
N GLY A 62 17.50 -0.47 -8.96
CA GLY A 62 18.08 0.22 -7.80
C GLY A 62 17.06 0.97 -6.95
N TRP A 63 15.79 0.56 -6.96
CA TRP A 63 14.75 1.19 -6.15
C TRP A 63 14.85 0.68 -4.69
N SER A 64 14.55 1.56 -3.74
CA SER A 64 14.53 1.24 -2.32
C SER A 64 13.12 0.82 -1.89
N LEU A 65 13.02 -0.22 -1.06
CA LEU A 65 11.78 -0.55 -0.35
C LEU A 65 11.59 0.42 0.81
N LEU A 66 10.36 0.85 1.08
CA LEU A 66 10.09 1.80 2.15
C LEU A 66 10.48 1.23 3.52
N THR A 67 11.11 2.07 4.35
CA THR A 67 11.48 1.79 5.76
C THR A 67 11.00 2.92 6.65
N GLU A 68 10.92 2.74 7.97
CA GLU A 68 10.57 3.82 8.92
C GLU A 68 11.53 5.03 8.82
N GLY A 69 12.79 4.78 8.44
CA GLY A 69 13.82 5.80 8.24
C GLY A 69 13.77 6.53 6.89
N TRP A 70 12.76 6.30 6.05
CA TRP A 70 12.71 6.78 4.66
C TRP A 70 12.94 8.29 4.50
N SER A 71 12.39 9.12 5.38
CA SER A 71 12.47 10.59 5.28
C SER A 71 13.88 11.14 5.53
N LYS A 72 14.78 10.34 6.12
CA LYS A 72 16.18 10.70 6.32
C LYS A 72 17.02 10.44 5.07
N GLN A 73 16.62 9.49 4.23
CA GLN A 73 17.37 9.11 3.02
C GLN A 73 17.08 10.09 1.87
N ARG A 74 18.14 10.62 1.23
CA ARG A 74 18.04 11.55 0.10
C ARG A 74 18.34 10.83 -1.20
N GLY A 75 17.69 11.24 -2.29
CA GLY A 75 17.95 10.71 -3.63
C GLY A 75 17.43 9.29 -3.92
N ALA A 76 16.78 8.64 -2.94
CA ALA A 76 16.21 7.31 -3.11
C ALA A 76 14.99 7.32 -4.04
N ARG A 77 14.87 6.29 -4.89
CA ARG A 77 13.66 5.99 -5.66
C ARG A 77 12.87 4.92 -4.92
N TRP A 78 11.71 5.29 -4.37
CA TRP A 78 10.94 4.38 -3.52
C TRP A 78 9.96 3.51 -4.31
N ALA A 79 10.02 2.20 -4.09
CA ALA A 79 8.93 1.27 -4.36
C ALA A 79 8.15 1.10 -3.06
N VAL A 80 6.87 1.47 -3.07
CA VAL A 80 6.07 1.58 -1.84
C VAL A 80 4.82 0.72 -1.97
N GLU A 81 4.70 -0.24 -1.08
CA GLU A 81 3.48 -1.01 -0.92
C GLU A 81 2.38 -0.13 -0.31
N VAL A 82 1.20 -0.16 -0.93
CA VAL A 82 0.00 0.55 -0.49
C VAL A 82 -1.20 -0.39 -0.49
N TYR A 83 -2.21 -0.07 0.32
CA TYR A 83 -3.50 -0.77 0.30
C TYR A 83 -4.63 0.26 0.20
N PRO A 84 -5.15 0.57 -1.01
CA PRO A 84 -6.12 1.64 -1.20
C PRO A 84 -7.36 1.55 -0.30
N SER A 85 -7.85 0.35 -0.04
CA SER A 85 -9.06 0.16 0.77
C SER A 85 -8.90 0.62 2.23
N SER A 86 -7.68 0.62 2.81
CA SER A 86 -7.44 1.18 4.16
C SER A 86 -7.24 2.70 4.15
N ALA A 87 -6.83 3.30 3.04
CA ALA A 87 -6.60 4.73 2.95
C ALA A 87 -7.88 5.57 3.13
N TRP A 88 -9.04 5.07 2.65
CA TRP A 88 -10.33 5.75 2.78
C TRP A 88 -10.68 6.15 4.24
N PRO A 89 -10.82 5.21 5.19
CA PRO A 89 -11.17 5.58 6.57
C PRO A 89 -10.08 6.38 7.26
N LEU A 90 -8.79 6.21 6.90
CA LEU A 90 -7.69 6.99 7.46
C LEU A 90 -7.68 8.45 7.00
N LEU A 91 -8.36 8.75 5.89
CA LEU A 91 -8.69 10.10 5.44
C LEU A 91 -10.04 10.61 5.96
N GLY A 92 -10.70 9.87 6.87
CA GLY A 92 -12.03 10.23 7.36
C GLY A 92 -13.15 10.05 6.32
N LEU A 93 -12.95 9.19 5.32
CA LEU A 93 -13.91 8.92 4.24
C LEU A 93 -14.57 7.55 4.40
N ASP A 94 -15.80 7.42 3.88
CA ASP A 94 -16.43 6.12 3.69
C ASP A 94 -15.59 5.26 2.72
N ARG A 95 -15.40 3.97 3.05
CA ARG A 95 -14.74 3.02 2.14
C ARG A 95 -15.48 2.98 0.80
N LEU A 96 -14.74 3.01 -0.30
CA LEU A 96 -15.33 2.79 -1.63
C LEU A 96 -15.80 1.32 -1.72
N PRO A 97 -17.09 1.06 -1.94
CA PRO A 97 -17.60 -0.30 -2.03
C PRO A 97 -17.04 -1.01 -3.26
N GLY A 98 -17.12 -2.34 -3.28
CA GLY A 98 -16.71 -3.14 -4.44
C GLY A 98 -17.43 -2.72 -5.73
N LYS A 99 -16.78 -2.95 -6.87
CA LYS A 99 -17.18 -2.48 -8.21
C LYS A 99 -18.66 -2.72 -8.54
N SER A 100 -19.20 -3.90 -8.22
CA SER A 100 -20.61 -4.25 -8.43
C SER A 100 -21.61 -3.42 -7.63
N LYS A 101 -21.21 -2.91 -6.46
CA LYS A 101 -22.06 -2.11 -5.55
C LYS A 101 -21.89 -0.60 -5.73
N ALA A 102 -20.72 -0.16 -6.18
CA ALA A 102 -20.45 1.26 -6.43
C ALA A 102 -21.35 1.81 -7.55
N GLY A 103 -21.58 1.01 -8.60
CA GLY A 103 -22.39 1.40 -9.75
C GLY A 103 -21.94 2.74 -10.36
N LYS A 104 -22.88 3.56 -10.84
CA LYS A 104 -22.60 4.90 -11.40
C LYS A 104 -22.34 5.99 -10.35
N ARG A 105 -22.30 5.65 -9.05
CA ARG A 105 -22.26 6.63 -7.94
C ARG A 105 -20.84 7.04 -7.51
N LEU A 106 -19.82 6.77 -8.34
CA LEU A 106 -18.42 7.10 -8.04
C LEU A 106 -18.21 8.59 -7.74
N GLU A 107 -19.04 9.45 -8.34
CA GLU A 107 -18.98 10.90 -8.18
C GLU A 107 -19.01 11.35 -6.71
N ARG A 108 -19.77 10.67 -5.84
CA ARG A 108 -19.81 10.99 -4.41
C ARG A 108 -18.44 10.79 -3.75
N TRP A 109 -17.78 9.65 -4.00
CA TRP A 109 -16.47 9.34 -3.44
C TRP A 109 -15.38 10.20 -4.06
N ARG A 110 -15.46 10.46 -5.37
CA ARG A 110 -14.55 11.37 -6.08
C ARG A 110 -14.59 12.77 -5.47
N SER A 111 -15.79 13.34 -5.33
CA SER A 111 -15.98 14.68 -4.77
C SER A 111 -15.54 14.75 -3.30
N ALA A 112 -15.82 13.71 -2.50
CA ALA A 112 -15.37 13.65 -1.11
C ALA A 112 -13.84 13.58 -1.01
N LEU A 113 -13.20 12.75 -1.84
CA LEU A 113 -11.74 12.64 -1.89
C LEU A 113 -11.10 13.96 -2.32
N ALA A 114 -11.58 14.57 -3.41
CA ALA A 114 -11.10 15.86 -3.90
C ALA A 114 -11.20 16.96 -2.82
N ARG A 115 -12.28 16.97 -2.04
CA ARG A 115 -12.47 17.93 -0.94
C ARG A 115 -11.47 17.71 0.20
N VAL A 116 -11.21 16.47 0.59
CA VAL A 116 -10.30 16.16 1.71
C VAL A 116 -8.84 16.36 1.30
N THR A 117 -8.46 16.02 0.07
CA THR A 117 -7.07 16.13 -0.38
C THR A 117 -6.72 17.47 -1.03
N GLY A 118 -7.73 18.25 -1.43
CA GLY A 118 -7.55 19.45 -2.25
C GLY A 118 -7.17 19.14 -3.71
N TYR A 119 -7.27 17.89 -4.16
CA TYR A 119 -6.88 17.51 -5.52
C TYR A 119 -8.00 17.74 -6.54
N THR A 120 -7.62 18.23 -7.72
CA THR A 120 -8.50 18.23 -8.89
C THR A 120 -8.49 16.84 -9.52
N LEU A 121 -9.56 16.07 -9.31
CA LEU A 121 -9.70 14.72 -9.87
C LEU A 121 -10.53 14.72 -11.17
N PRO A 122 -10.12 14.00 -12.23
CA PRO A 122 -10.91 13.83 -13.47
C PRO A 122 -12.33 13.33 -13.18
N LYS A 123 -13.32 13.81 -13.93
CA LYS A 123 -14.75 13.49 -13.68
C LYS A 123 -15.10 12.04 -14.03
N ASP A 124 -14.34 11.43 -14.92
CA ASP A 124 -14.61 10.14 -15.58
C ASP A 124 -13.70 9.01 -15.08
N LEU A 125 -13.19 9.12 -13.84
CA LEU A 125 -12.39 8.05 -13.23
C LEU A 125 -13.19 6.75 -13.11
N SER A 126 -12.58 5.66 -13.54
CA SER A 126 -13.06 4.31 -13.27
C SER A 126 -12.96 3.99 -11.76
N HIS A 127 -13.64 2.92 -11.33
CA HIS A 127 -13.56 2.44 -9.94
C HIS A 127 -12.10 2.16 -9.51
N ASP A 128 -11.36 1.47 -10.38
CA ASP A 128 -9.97 1.08 -10.11
C ASP A 128 -9.04 2.30 -10.10
N GLN A 129 -9.27 3.28 -10.98
CA GLN A 129 -8.55 4.56 -10.96
C GLN A 129 -8.85 5.38 -9.71
N LEU A 130 -10.09 5.36 -9.20
CA LEU A 130 -10.46 6.05 -7.97
C LEU A 130 -9.86 5.36 -6.72
N GLN A 131 -9.75 4.03 -6.72
CA GLN A 131 -8.96 3.31 -5.71
C GLN A 131 -7.50 3.73 -5.76
N ALA A 132 -6.88 3.77 -6.95
CA ALA A 132 -5.50 4.24 -7.08
C ALA A 132 -5.34 5.71 -6.65
N ALA A 133 -6.36 6.55 -6.85
CA ALA A 133 -6.29 7.97 -6.50
C ALA A 133 -6.26 8.21 -4.97
N VAL A 134 -6.90 7.36 -4.15
CA VAL A 134 -7.00 7.59 -2.70
C VAL A 134 -5.64 7.51 -1.98
N VAL A 135 -4.65 6.86 -2.58
CA VAL A 135 -3.29 6.74 -2.04
C VAL A 135 -2.33 7.82 -2.55
N LEU A 136 -2.75 8.70 -3.47
CA LEU A 136 -1.91 9.78 -4.01
C LEU A 136 -1.29 10.70 -2.94
N PRO A 137 -1.95 11.01 -1.80
CA PRO A 137 -1.32 11.80 -0.74
C PRO A 137 -0.03 11.19 -0.18
N ILE A 138 0.17 9.87 -0.30
CA ILE A 138 1.43 9.21 0.06
C ILE A 138 2.56 9.72 -0.84
N GLY A 139 2.32 9.85 -2.14
CA GLY A 139 3.31 10.41 -3.07
C GLY A 139 3.68 11.85 -2.73
N HIS A 140 2.70 12.66 -2.30
CA HIS A 140 2.96 14.01 -1.81
C HIS A 140 3.82 14.00 -0.55
N ALA A 141 3.50 13.15 0.43
CA ALA A 141 4.30 13.00 1.65
C ALA A 141 5.74 12.61 1.35
N LEU A 142 5.95 11.62 0.46
CA LEU A 142 7.27 11.19 0.04
C LEU A 142 8.07 12.32 -0.62
N HIS A 143 7.42 13.15 -1.43
CA HIS A 143 8.05 14.31 -2.07
C HIS A 143 8.47 15.37 -1.04
N GLN A 144 7.60 15.67 -0.07
CA GLN A 144 7.89 16.64 1.00
C GLN A 144 8.85 16.11 2.06
N ARG A 145 9.07 14.80 2.10
CA ARG A 145 9.87 14.10 3.12
C ARG A 145 9.33 14.34 4.53
N ASP A 146 8.01 14.39 4.64
CA ASP A 146 7.29 14.63 5.89
C ASP A 146 6.69 13.32 6.43
N ASN A 147 7.23 12.87 7.56
CA ASN A 147 6.79 11.65 8.24
C ASN A 147 5.39 11.79 8.84
N ASP A 148 5.00 12.99 9.24
CA ASP A 148 3.73 13.21 9.94
C ASP A 148 2.53 13.02 8.99
N LEU A 149 2.79 13.02 7.68
CA LEU A 149 1.77 12.80 6.65
C LEU A 149 1.49 11.32 6.36
N LEU A 150 2.26 10.40 6.94
CA LEU A 150 2.11 8.97 6.72
C LEU A 150 1.72 8.21 8.00
N ILE A 151 1.09 7.07 7.77
CA ILE A 151 0.92 5.99 8.73
C ILE A 151 1.53 4.75 8.08
N LEU A 152 2.54 4.16 8.72
CA LEU A 152 3.18 2.94 8.25
C LEU A 152 2.67 1.78 9.09
N ALA A 153 2.15 0.74 8.43
CA ALA A 153 1.68 -0.47 9.10
C ALA A 153 2.59 -1.64 8.75
N GLY A 154 3.15 -2.31 9.76
CA GLY A 154 4.08 -3.43 9.59
C GLY A 154 5.39 -3.22 10.33
N ILE A 155 6.46 -3.81 9.80
CA ILE A 155 7.85 -3.55 10.19
C ILE A 155 8.70 -3.33 8.94
N ASP A 156 9.90 -2.80 9.11
CA ASP A 156 10.88 -2.69 8.03
C ASP A 156 11.08 -4.02 7.29
N PRO A 157 11.25 -4.00 5.95
CA PRO A 157 11.53 -5.19 5.18
C PRO A 157 12.84 -5.84 5.63
N ILE A 158 12.81 -7.16 5.80
CA ILE A 158 13.95 -8.00 6.14
C ILE A 158 14.41 -8.68 4.84
N ILE A 159 15.71 -8.65 4.54
CA ILE A 159 16.27 -9.27 3.34
C ILE A 159 17.23 -10.38 3.78
N GLU A 160 16.87 -11.63 3.48
CA GLU A 160 17.66 -12.83 3.81
C GLU A 160 17.72 -13.73 2.58
N ASP A 161 18.92 -14.18 2.22
CA ASP A 161 19.17 -15.03 1.04
C ASP A 161 18.51 -14.52 -0.26
N GLY A 162 18.45 -13.19 -0.41
CA GLY A 162 17.83 -12.51 -1.55
C GLY A 162 16.31 -12.35 -1.46
N ILE A 163 15.64 -13.07 -0.55
CA ILE A 163 14.20 -13.03 -0.34
C ILE A 163 13.84 -11.84 0.55
N VAL A 164 12.79 -11.11 0.16
CA VAL A 164 12.21 -10.04 0.99
C VAL A 164 11.12 -10.62 1.88
N TYR A 165 11.23 -10.35 3.18
CA TYR A 165 10.26 -10.69 4.19
C TYR A 165 9.69 -9.43 4.86
N GLU A 166 8.46 -9.57 5.35
CA GLU A 166 7.65 -8.53 5.97
C GLU A 166 7.59 -7.26 5.09
N GLY A 167 7.48 -6.09 5.71
CA GLY A 167 7.34 -4.82 5.00
C GLY A 167 6.25 -3.92 5.56
N LEU A 168 6.27 -2.69 5.04
CA LEU A 168 5.39 -1.61 5.45
C LEU A 168 4.35 -1.33 4.37
N ILE A 169 3.07 -1.34 4.77
CA ILE A 169 2.00 -0.74 3.97
C ILE A 169 1.91 0.73 4.35
N ALA A 170 2.19 1.62 3.40
CA ALA A 170 2.03 3.05 3.60
C ALA A 170 0.56 3.46 3.45
N ASN A 171 0.10 4.33 4.35
CA ASN A 171 -1.22 4.94 4.32
C ASN A 171 -1.10 6.45 4.51
N PRO A 172 -2.02 7.24 3.92
CA PRO A 172 -2.05 8.67 4.19
C PRO A 172 -2.58 8.96 5.60
N ARG A 173 -2.11 10.04 6.21
CA ARG A 173 -2.68 10.60 7.44
C ARG A 173 -3.59 11.78 7.12
N LEU A 174 -4.78 11.81 7.69
CA LEU A 174 -5.61 13.02 7.68
C LEU A 174 -4.92 14.12 8.50
N ILE A 175 -4.63 15.25 7.85
CA ILE A 175 -4.21 16.47 8.55
C ILE A 175 -5.49 17.27 8.85
N THR A 176 -5.90 17.32 10.10
CA THR A 176 -6.83 18.37 10.54
C THR A 176 -6.07 19.68 10.56
N ARG A 177 -6.33 20.54 9.57
CA ARG A 177 -5.91 21.95 9.57
C ARG A 177 -6.97 22.80 10.23
#